data_AF-A0A820BSP6-F1
#
_entry.id   AF-A0A820BSP6-F1
#
_cell.length_a   1.000
_cell.length_b   1.000
_cell.length_c   1.000
_cell.angle_alpha   90.00
_cell.angle_beta   90.00
_cell.angle_gamma   90.00
#
_symmetry.space_group_name_H-M   'P 1'
#
loop_
_entity.id
_entity.type
_entity.pdbx_description
1 polymer ?
#
loop_
_entity_poly.entity_id
_entity_poly.type
_entity_poly.pdbx_seq_one_letter_code
_entity_poly.pdbx_strand_id
1 'polypeptide(L)'
;MSEYERERHRTTGDWDERKLIEGIIGEKSIYKYRADVPPEPGSPQTKAKRLRLVVNLSASMYRFNGVDNRLERQCECVLMFLESLAGFEHKFTYDIVGHSGDEHSIELIRDEHESMAESKSINRLLVSNIRDESKQMLTPISGYERELLLSTQEDHPAV
;
A
#
# COMPACT_ATOMS: atom_id res chain seq x y z
N MET A 1 -27.15 -16.43 18.92
CA MET A 1 -27.22 -15.12 19.62
C MET A 1 -26.58 -14.10 18.71
N SER A 2 -27.34 -13.14 18.19
CA SER A 2 -26.86 -12.19 17.16
C SER A 2 -26.06 -11.02 17.76
N GLU A 3 -24.82 -10.85 17.29
CA GLU A 3 -24.00 -9.64 17.01
C GLU A 3 -24.24 -8.27 17.69
N TYR A 4 -25.05 -8.10 18.72
CA TYR A 4 -25.39 -6.76 19.21
C TYR A 4 -25.53 -6.64 20.73
N GLU A 5 -24.62 -7.27 21.47
CA GLU A 5 -24.38 -6.90 22.87
C GLU A 5 -23.63 -5.57 22.93
N ARG A 6 -24.31 -4.49 22.50
CA ARG A 6 -23.90 -3.11 22.80
C ARG A 6 -23.85 -2.98 24.32
N GLU A 7 -22.72 -2.51 24.86
CA GLU A 7 -22.67 -2.04 26.24
C GLU A 7 -23.72 -0.95 26.42
N ARG A 8 -24.80 -1.29 27.13
CA ARG A 8 -25.93 -0.40 27.41
C ARG A 8 -25.83 0.18 28.82
N HIS A 9 -26.70 1.14 29.12
CA HIS A 9 -26.87 1.72 30.45
C HIS A 9 -25.65 2.53 30.91
N ARG A 10 -25.01 3.20 29.97
CA ARG A 10 -23.90 4.12 30.26
C ARG A 10 -24.41 5.53 30.44
N THR A 11 -23.64 6.34 31.15
CA THR A 11 -23.90 7.77 31.33
C THR A 11 -23.26 8.65 30.24
N THR A 12 -22.56 8.03 29.29
CA THR A 12 -21.83 8.66 28.18
C THR A 12 -21.82 7.72 26.97
N GLY A 13 -21.76 8.28 25.75
CA GLY A 13 -21.69 7.50 24.51
C GLY A 13 -22.72 7.96 23.48
N ASP A 14 -23.10 7.07 22.57
CA ASP A 14 -24.21 7.30 21.66
C ASP A 14 -25.54 7.21 22.40
N TRP A 15 -26.51 8.06 22.07
CA TRP A 15 -27.81 8.03 22.70
C TRP A 15 -28.60 6.76 22.32
N ASP A 16 -29.19 6.09 23.31
CA ASP A 16 -30.03 4.93 23.06
C ASP A 16 -31.47 5.36 22.76
N GLU A 17 -31.86 5.31 21.48
CA GLU A 17 -33.21 5.62 21.00
C GLU A 17 -34.34 4.89 21.73
N ARG A 18 -34.04 3.73 22.33
CA ARG A 18 -34.99 2.96 23.13
C ARG A 18 -35.27 3.57 24.50
N LYS A 19 -34.40 4.46 24.98
CA LYS A 19 -34.42 5.07 26.32
C LYS A 19 -34.85 6.55 26.30
N LEU A 20 -35.68 6.93 25.33
CA LEU A 20 -36.13 8.31 25.19
C LEU A 20 -36.96 8.78 26.38
N ILE A 21 -37.86 7.93 26.85
CA ILE A 21 -38.75 8.25 27.98
C ILE A 21 -37.90 8.43 29.24
N GLU A 22 -36.93 7.54 29.45
CA GLU A 22 -35.96 7.53 30.54
C GLU A 22 -35.10 8.81 30.53
N GLY A 23 -34.67 9.26 29.35
CA GLY A 23 -33.95 10.52 29.22
C GLY A 23 -34.80 11.74 29.61
N ILE A 24 -36.08 11.74 29.24
CA ILE A 24 -37.01 12.83 29.58
C ILE A 24 -37.26 12.91 31.09
N ILE A 25 -37.32 11.77 31.78
CA ILE A 25 -37.48 11.71 33.25
C ILE A 25 -36.16 11.96 34.01
N GLY A 26 -35.08 12.29 33.32
CA GLY A 26 -33.79 12.68 33.91
C GLY A 26 -32.84 11.51 34.20
N GLU A 27 -33.12 10.33 33.67
CA GLU A 27 -32.21 9.20 33.80
C GLU A 27 -30.93 9.45 32.99
N LYS A 28 -29.77 9.28 33.64
CA LYS A 28 -28.47 9.47 33.00
C LYS A 28 -28.01 8.22 32.25
N SER A 29 -28.54 7.03 32.56
CA SER A 29 -28.13 5.73 32.02
C SER A 29 -28.67 5.44 30.60
N ILE A 30 -28.75 6.48 29.76
CA ILE A 30 -29.46 6.47 28.47
C ILE A 30 -28.54 6.33 27.25
N TYR A 31 -27.25 6.07 27.49
CA TYR A 31 -26.25 5.94 26.43
C TYR A 31 -25.80 4.50 26.22
N LYS A 32 -25.31 4.22 25.01
CA LYS A 32 -24.73 2.95 24.56
C LYS A 32 -23.41 3.20 23.82
N TYR A 33 -22.49 2.26 23.88
CA TYR A 33 -21.28 2.31 23.04
C TYR A 33 -21.44 1.35 21.86
N ARG A 34 -21.02 1.78 20.66
CA ARG A 34 -20.72 0.83 19.58
C ARG A 34 -19.32 0.31 19.82
N ALA A 35 -19.20 -0.80 20.55
CA ALA A 35 -17.96 -1.55 20.51
C ALA A 35 -17.90 -2.23 19.13
N ASP A 36 -16.91 -1.88 18.32
CA ASP A 36 -16.52 -2.72 17.20
C ASP A 36 -16.00 -4.02 17.80
N VAL A 37 -16.88 -5.02 17.90
CA VAL A 37 -16.50 -6.35 18.34
C VAL A 37 -15.58 -6.90 17.25
N PRO A 38 -14.32 -7.23 17.56
CA PRO A 38 -13.44 -7.83 16.56
C PRO A 38 -14.10 -9.13 16.06
N PRO A 39 -14.04 -9.41 14.75
CA PRO A 39 -14.64 -10.60 14.17
C PRO A 39 -14.15 -11.87 14.89
N GLU A 40 -15.05 -12.84 15.11
CA GLU A 40 -14.65 -14.11 15.71
C GLU A 40 -13.55 -14.78 14.86
N PRO A 41 -12.53 -15.40 15.47
CA PRO A 41 -11.49 -16.09 14.72
C PRO A 41 -12.09 -17.13 13.76
N GLY A 42 -11.81 -16.99 12.46
CA GLY A 42 -12.36 -17.86 11.41
C GLY A 42 -13.65 -17.36 10.74
N SER A 43 -14.21 -16.25 11.19
CA SER A 43 -15.31 -15.61 10.46
C SER A 43 -14.88 -15.13 9.05
N PRO A 44 -15.78 -15.17 8.06
CA PRO A 44 -15.47 -14.73 6.70
C PRO A 44 -15.07 -13.26 6.64
N GLN A 45 -14.05 -12.93 5.84
CA GLN A 45 -13.64 -11.56 5.61
C GLN A 45 -14.71 -10.80 4.81
N THR A 46 -15.27 -9.75 5.40
CA THR A 46 -16.37 -8.96 4.80
C THR A 46 -15.89 -7.74 4.02
N LYS A 47 -14.71 -7.21 4.36
CA LYS A 47 -14.08 -6.07 3.69
C LYS A 47 -12.87 -6.51 2.89
N ALA A 48 -12.59 -5.84 1.77
CA ALA A 48 -11.37 -6.08 1.02
C ALA A 48 -10.14 -5.91 1.93
N LYS A 49 -9.17 -6.81 1.78
CA LYS A 49 -7.92 -6.77 2.54
C LYS A 49 -6.98 -5.74 1.92
N ARG A 50 -6.53 -4.78 2.72
CA ARG A 50 -5.55 -3.79 2.29
C ARG A 50 -4.15 -4.40 2.28
N LEU A 51 -3.50 -4.36 1.13
CA LEU A 51 -2.11 -4.74 0.93
C LEU A 51 -1.27 -3.48 0.70
N ARG A 52 -0.04 -3.45 1.21
CA ARG A 52 0.92 -2.39 0.90
C ARG A 52 2.18 -3.02 0.33
N LEU A 53 2.49 -2.73 -0.92
CA LEU A 53 3.73 -3.16 -1.54
C LEU A 53 4.80 -2.10 -1.29
N VAL A 54 5.86 -2.48 -0.58
CA VAL A 54 7.01 -1.61 -0.31
C VAL A 54 8.14 -2.00 -1.25
N VAL A 55 8.60 -1.05 -2.06
CA VAL A 55 9.56 -1.25 -3.15
C VAL A 55 10.89 -0.55 -2.81
N ASN A 56 12.01 -1.24 -2.99
CA ASN A 56 13.34 -0.65 -2.75
C ASN A 56 13.76 0.20 -3.94
N LEU A 57 13.97 1.50 -3.71
CA LEU A 57 14.38 2.50 -4.70
C LEU A 57 15.82 3.00 -4.46
N SER A 58 16.61 2.31 -3.63
CA SER A 58 17.99 2.72 -3.34
C SER A 58 18.87 2.77 -4.60
N ALA A 59 19.91 3.60 -4.59
CA ALA A 59 20.90 3.73 -5.67
C ALA A 59 21.48 2.37 -6.11
N SER A 60 21.61 1.42 -5.18
CA SER A 60 22.11 0.08 -5.44
C SER A 60 21.25 -0.69 -6.44
N MET A 61 19.94 -0.45 -6.46
CA MET A 61 19.03 -1.10 -7.38
C MET A 61 19.37 -0.76 -8.83
N TYR A 62 19.56 0.53 -9.12
CA TYR A 62 19.94 0.98 -10.46
C TYR A 62 21.42 0.68 -10.77
N ARG A 63 22.35 0.96 -9.82
CA ARG A 63 23.80 0.78 -10.01
C ARG A 63 24.17 -0.66 -10.37
N PHE A 64 23.59 -1.64 -9.68
CA PHE A 64 23.91 -3.05 -9.90
C PHE A 64 23.00 -3.72 -10.93
N ASN A 65 22.04 -2.99 -11.52
CA ASN A 65 21.10 -3.59 -12.47
C ASN A 65 21.81 -4.19 -13.69
N GLY A 66 22.90 -3.57 -14.17
CA GLY A 66 23.68 -4.14 -15.29
C GLY A 66 24.43 -5.42 -14.94
N VAL A 67 24.59 -5.75 -13.66
CA VAL A 67 25.32 -6.95 -13.19
C VAL A 67 24.37 -8.12 -12.98
N ASP A 68 23.25 -7.90 -12.29
CA ASP A 68 22.35 -8.97 -11.86
C ASP A 68 20.87 -8.74 -12.19
N ASN A 69 20.55 -7.67 -12.93
CA ASN A 69 19.20 -7.29 -13.33
C ASN A 69 18.24 -7.11 -12.14
N ARG A 70 18.72 -6.78 -10.94
CA ARG A 70 17.87 -6.70 -9.74
C ARG A 70 16.73 -5.67 -9.84
N LEU A 71 16.95 -4.52 -10.48
CA LEU A 71 15.90 -3.51 -10.68
C LEU A 71 14.90 -3.99 -11.72
N GLU A 72 15.37 -4.62 -12.81
CA GLU A 72 14.47 -5.19 -13.82
C GLU A 72 13.58 -6.29 -13.24
N ARG A 73 14.18 -7.21 -12.47
CA ARG A 73 13.45 -8.29 -11.78
C ARG A 73 12.46 -7.74 -10.76
N GLN A 74 12.82 -6.67 -10.03
CA GLN A 74 11.89 -6.02 -9.11
C GLN A 74 10.70 -5.41 -9.85
N CYS A 75 10.94 -4.72 -10.97
CA CYS A 75 9.89 -4.18 -11.84
C CYS A 75 8.96 -5.27 -12.38
N GLU A 76 9.52 -6.40 -12.83
CA GLU A 76 8.75 -7.58 -13.25
C GLU A 76 7.91 -8.15 -12.10
N CYS A 77 8.46 -8.24 -10.88
CA CYS A 77 7.71 -8.67 -9.70
C CYS A 77 6.55 -7.73 -9.37
N VAL A 78 6.76 -6.41 -9.44
CA VAL A 78 5.69 -5.41 -9.25
C VAL A 78 4.61 -5.59 -10.32
N LEU A 79 5.00 -5.78 -11.58
CA LEU A 79 4.05 -6.02 -12.66
C LEU A 79 3.23 -7.31 -12.43
N MET A 80 3.88 -8.41 -12.06
CA MET A 80 3.21 -9.66 -11.73
C MET A 80 2.23 -9.48 -10.56
N PHE A 81 2.59 -8.69 -9.54
CA PHE A 81 1.70 -8.37 -8.42
C PHE A 81 0.44 -7.65 -8.92
N LEU A 82 0.59 -6.60 -9.71
CA LEU A 82 -0.54 -5.83 -10.26
C LEU A 82 -1.45 -6.71 -11.13
N GLU A 83 -0.88 -7.51 -12.02
CA GLU A 83 -1.64 -8.41 -12.89
C GLU A 83 -2.34 -9.52 -12.11
N SER A 84 -1.72 -10.03 -11.04
CA SER A 84 -2.31 -11.07 -10.20
C SER A 84 -3.55 -10.61 -9.42
N LEU A 85 -3.67 -9.31 -9.16
CA LEU A 85 -4.79 -8.71 -8.42
C LEU A 85 -5.89 -8.16 -9.32
N ALA A 86 -5.67 -8.10 -10.64
CA ALA A 86 -6.68 -7.67 -11.59
C ALA A 86 -7.91 -8.61 -11.53
N GLY A 87 -9.10 -8.04 -11.36
CA GLY A 87 -10.35 -8.79 -11.18
C GLY A 87 -10.64 -9.27 -9.75
N PHE A 88 -9.76 -8.98 -8.79
CA PHE A 88 -9.94 -9.28 -7.36
C PHE A 88 -10.17 -8.04 -6.49
N GLU A 89 -10.64 -6.94 -7.07
CA GLU A 89 -10.85 -5.65 -6.39
C GLU A 89 -11.86 -5.75 -5.22
N HIS A 90 -12.79 -6.70 -5.31
CA HIS A 90 -13.73 -7.02 -4.22
C HIS A 90 -13.07 -7.70 -3.01
N LYS A 91 -11.88 -8.29 -3.20
CA LYS A 91 -11.12 -9.00 -2.14
C LYS A 91 -9.92 -8.21 -1.64
N PHE A 92 -9.29 -7.40 -2.49
CA PHE A 92 -8.05 -6.71 -2.17
C PHE A 92 -8.10 -5.25 -2.60
N THR A 93 -7.59 -4.38 -1.73
CA THR A 93 -7.14 -3.03 -2.11
C THR A 93 -5.64 -2.96 -1.90
N TYR A 94 -4.93 -2.13 -2.66
CA TYR A 94 -3.48 -2.02 -2.51
C TYR A 94 -2.95 -0.62 -2.78
N ASP A 95 -1.87 -0.26 -2.07
CA ASP A 95 -0.99 0.85 -2.41
C ASP A 95 0.45 0.36 -2.66
N ILE A 96 1.22 1.18 -3.37
CA ILE A 96 2.63 0.93 -3.65
C ILE A 96 3.42 2.14 -3.17
N VAL A 97 4.39 1.89 -2.30
CA VAL A 97 5.30 2.91 -1.77
C VAL A 97 6.75 2.48 -1.98
N GLY A 98 7.60 3.43 -2.29
CA GLY A 98 9.03 3.28 -2.41
C GLY A 98 9.76 3.68 -1.14
N HIS A 99 10.88 3.03 -0.87
CA HIS A 99 11.83 3.46 0.18
C HIS A 99 13.22 3.63 -0.42
N SER A 100 13.95 4.65 0.01
CA SER A 100 15.37 4.84 -0.29
C SER A 100 16.17 5.02 1.01
N GLY A 101 17.50 5.16 0.91
CA GLY A 101 18.34 5.43 2.08
C GLY A 101 18.10 6.82 2.70
N ASP A 102 17.55 7.75 1.92
CA ASP A 102 17.36 9.16 2.28
C ASP A 102 15.89 9.52 2.54
N GLU A 103 14.93 8.84 1.88
CA GLU A 103 13.49 9.11 1.99
C GLU A 103 12.71 7.85 2.38
N HIS A 104 11.83 7.98 3.36
CA HIS A 104 11.15 6.83 3.98
C HIS A 104 9.83 6.45 3.32
N SER A 105 9.25 7.32 2.48
CA SER A 105 7.97 7.06 1.81
C SER A 105 7.81 7.85 0.52
N ILE A 106 8.21 7.25 -0.60
CA ILE A 106 7.96 7.78 -1.95
C ILE A 106 6.68 7.14 -2.47
N GLU A 107 5.59 7.90 -2.58
CA GLU A 107 4.31 7.34 -3.03
C GLU A 107 4.32 7.05 -4.53
N LEU A 108 4.16 5.79 -4.90
CA LEU A 108 4.16 5.36 -6.31
C LEU A 108 2.74 5.17 -6.84
N ILE A 109 1.82 4.69 -5.99
CA ILE A 109 0.36 4.65 -6.23
C ILE A 109 -0.35 5.06 -4.94
N ARG A 110 -1.26 6.04 -5.03
CA ARG A 110 -2.19 6.38 -3.95
C ARG A 110 -3.45 5.53 -4.06
N ASP A 111 -3.78 4.82 -2.98
CA ASP A 111 -4.95 3.94 -2.89
C ASP A 111 -6.23 4.76 -2.78
N GLU A 112 -6.78 5.25 -3.90
CA GLU A 112 -8.18 5.66 -4.03
C GLU A 112 -8.65 5.55 -5.49
N HIS A 113 -9.25 4.41 -5.86
CA HIS A 113 -10.26 4.31 -6.92
C HIS A 113 -9.93 4.82 -8.34
N GLU A 114 -8.67 4.99 -8.73
CA GLU A 114 -8.35 5.17 -10.15
C GLU A 114 -8.67 3.87 -10.89
N SER A 115 -9.71 3.94 -11.71
CA SER A 115 -10.34 2.80 -12.36
C SER A 115 -9.29 1.89 -12.94
N MET A 116 -9.24 0.66 -12.42
CA MET A 116 -8.39 -0.46 -12.88
C MET A 116 -8.71 -0.90 -14.32
N ALA A 117 -9.39 -0.07 -15.11
CA ALA A 117 -10.00 -0.36 -16.40
C ALA A 117 -9.12 -0.06 -17.62
N GLU A 118 -7.96 0.60 -17.46
CA GLU A 118 -6.98 0.80 -18.55
C GLU A 118 -5.58 0.27 -18.17
N SER A 119 -5.55 -0.99 -17.72
CA SER A 119 -4.55 -1.56 -16.81
C SER A 119 -3.12 -1.70 -17.35
N LYS A 120 -2.87 -1.65 -18.67
CA LYS A 120 -1.49 -1.85 -19.19
C LYS A 120 -0.67 -0.57 -19.23
N SER A 121 -1.28 0.56 -19.58
CA SER A 121 -0.56 1.83 -19.69
C SER A 121 -0.15 2.35 -18.32
N ILE A 122 -1.02 2.18 -17.32
CA ILE A 122 -0.75 2.57 -15.92
C ILE A 122 0.33 1.68 -15.30
N ASN A 123 0.26 0.36 -15.49
CA ASN A 123 1.30 -0.54 -14.97
C ASN A 123 2.68 -0.24 -15.57
N ARG A 124 2.74 0.10 -16.86
CA ARG A 124 3.98 0.55 -17.51
C ARG A 124 4.47 1.87 -16.95
N LEU A 125 3.57 2.82 -16.71
CA LEU A 125 3.91 4.12 -16.13
C LEU A 125 4.46 3.96 -14.70
N LEU A 126 3.88 3.07 -13.90
CA LEU A 126 4.39 2.75 -12.58
C LEU A 126 5.82 2.18 -12.66
N VAL A 127 6.02 1.19 -13.53
CA VAL A 127 7.32 0.57 -13.72
C VAL A 127 8.36 1.58 -14.21
N SER A 128 7.98 2.53 -15.09
CA SER A 128 8.89 3.63 -15.46
C SER A 128 9.19 4.54 -14.27
N ASN A 129 8.19 4.89 -13.45
CA ASN A 129 8.40 5.72 -12.26
C ASN A 129 9.36 5.05 -11.27
N ILE A 130 9.23 3.74 -11.04
CA ILE A 130 10.16 2.98 -10.18
C ILE A 130 11.60 3.08 -10.72
N ARG A 131 11.79 2.94 -12.03
CA ARG A 131 13.10 3.08 -12.66
C ARG A 131 13.65 4.50 -12.53
N ASP A 132 12.81 5.51 -12.78
CA ASP A 132 13.20 6.91 -12.74
C ASP A 132 13.55 7.36 -11.32
N GLU A 133 12.77 6.98 -10.32
CA GLU A 133 13.08 7.23 -8.90
C GLU A 133 14.38 6.53 -8.50
N SER A 134 14.55 5.24 -8.84
CA SER A 134 15.79 4.51 -8.56
C SER A 134 17.02 5.14 -9.23
N LYS A 135 16.83 5.74 -10.40
CA LYS A 135 17.86 6.48 -11.13
C LYS A 135 18.18 7.83 -10.48
N GLN A 136 17.17 8.56 -10.00
CA GLN A 136 17.36 9.82 -9.27
C GLN A 136 18.13 9.62 -7.96
N MET A 137 18.00 8.44 -7.35
CA MET A 137 18.76 8.07 -6.15
C MET A 137 20.25 7.80 -6.42
N LEU A 138 20.68 7.73 -7.69
CA LEU A 138 22.09 7.95 -8.04
C LEU A 138 22.42 9.45 -7.94
N THR A 139 22.63 9.93 -6.72
CA THR A 139 23.41 11.15 -6.53
C THR A 139 24.90 10.85 -6.84
N PRO A 140 25.66 11.84 -7.36
CA PRO A 140 27.04 11.58 -7.77
C PRO A 140 27.95 11.48 -6.54
N ILE A 141 28.64 10.35 -6.38
CA ILE A 141 29.91 10.30 -5.65
C ILE A 141 30.97 10.92 -6.57
N SER A 142 31.00 12.26 -6.66
CA SER A 142 31.92 13.03 -7.52
C SER A 142 31.85 12.73 -9.04
N GLY A 143 32.35 13.67 -9.85
CA GLY A 143 32.34 13.55 -11.32
C GLY A 143 33.12 12.36 -11.89
N TYR A 144 34.02 11.75 -11.11
CA TYR A 144 34.88 10.64 -11.54
C TYR A 144 34.14 9.30 -11.65
N GLU A 145 33.10 9.07 -10.82
CA GLU A 145 32.36 7.79 -10.87
C GLU A 145 31.42 7.69 -12.07
N ARG A 146 31.11 8.82 -12.74
CA ARG A 146 30.24 8.84 -13.92
C ARG A 146 30.85 8.13 -15.13
N GLU A 147 32.16 8.31 -15.36
CA GLU A 147 32.90 7.59 -16.41
C GLU A 147 33.02 6.10 -16.08
N LEU A 148 33.27 5.76 -14.82
CA LEU A 148 33.43 4.37 -14.39
C LEU A 148 32.11 3.58 -14.51
N LEU A 149 30.98 4.18 -14.13
CA LEU A 149 29.65 3.56 -14.22
C LEU A 149 29.19 3.37 -15.67
N LEU A 150 29.45 4.35 -16.55
CA LEU A 150 29.13 4.23 -17.97
C LEU A 150 30.04 3.21 -18.67
N SER A 151 31.32 3.10 -18.26
CA SER A 151 32.25 2.10 -18.82
C SER A 151 31.87 0.66 -18.48
N THR A 152 31.17 0.42 -17.36
CA THR A 152 30.71 -0.93 -16.98
C THR A 152 29.42 -1.36 -17.67
N GLN A 153 28.76 -0.48 -18.43
CA GLN A 153 27.53 -0.82 -19.17
C GLN A 153 27.78 -1.26 -20.62
N GLU A 154 28.98 -1.07 -21.17
CA GLU A 154 29.28 -1.44 -22.56
C GLU A 154 29.87 -2.85 -22.73
N ASP A 155 30.32 -3.51 -21.67
CA ASP A 155 31.00 -4.81 -21.74
C ASP A 155 30.18 -5.95 -21.14
N HIS A 156 29.05 -6.31 -21.76
CA HIS A 156 28.59 -7.70 -21.69
C HIS A 156 27.91 -8.11 -23.00
N PRO A 157 28.54 -8.99 -23.82
CA PRO A 157 27.84 -9.60 -24.94
C PRO A 157 26.70 -10.47 -24.41
N ALA A 158 25.51 -10.29 -24.97
CA ALA A 158 24.40 -11.22 -24.77
C ALA A 158 24.88 -12.64 -25.12
N VAL A 159 24.84 -13.55 -24.14
CA VAL A 159 25.02 -14.99 -24.33
C VAL A 159 23.69 -15.63 -24.64
#